data_AF-A0A432Z0A2-F1
#
_entry.id   AF-A0A432Z0A2-F1
#
_cell.length_a   1.000
_cell.length_b   1.000
_cell.length_c   1.000
_cell.angle_alpha   90.00
_cell.angle_beta   90.00
_cell.angle_gamma   90.00
#
_symmetry.space_group_name_H-M   'P 1'
#
loop_
_entity.id
_entity.type
_entity.pdbx_description
1 polymer ?
#
loop_
_entity_poly.entity_id
_entity_poly.type
_entity_poly.pdbx_seq_one_letter_code
_entity_poly.pdbx_strand_id
1 'polypeptide(L)'
;MCDLLFSFQEFLKIVPGLAIFPLTFYLAWRKIGRKVSCSLTVGSDRISEERITSIVLTNHKDSPVAIFEVSAVCEDDISLSLEKPNPPIILKSLESVVIETEPYSNLTIGGDKYSPELLFGKIQVYVACSDEIIKCKMVSHPTLFNHMKFNHLTQASKNTYKFNGFVYNEKVKYAIIYNMNSEVKTAFVDHSGFISGDGDFHYNLVPQEQMRSETTVREFLKIMEVSPQFQILGVERLETTN
;
A
#
# COMPACT_ATOMS: atom_id res chain seq x y z
N MET A 1 -61.84 -32.98 -11.57
CA MET A 1 -60.66 -33.18 -10.67
C MET A 1 -59.52 -33.88 -11.41
N CYS A 2 -59.78 -34.85 -12.30
CA CYS A 2 -58.76 -35.51 -13.12
C CYS A 2 -58.07 -34.62 -14.16
N ASP A 3 -58.77 -33.69 -14.82
CA ASP A 3 -58.16 -32.82 -15.84
C ASP A 3 -57.15 -31.81 -15.27
N LEU A 4 -57.36 -31.40 -14.02
CA LEU A 4 -56.49 -30.45 -13.33
C LEU A 4 -55.20 -31.13 -12.85
N LEU A 5 -55.29 -32.41 -12.49
CA LEU A 5 -54.13 -33.27 -12.17
C LEU A 5 -53.30 -33.60 -13.43
N PHE A 6 -53.95 -33.88 -14.57
CA PHE A 6 -53.27 -34.10 -15.85
C PHE A 6 -52.54 -32.84 -16.34
N SER A 7 -53.19 -31.67 -16.24
CA SER A 7 -52.60 -30.38 -16.60
C SER A 7 -51.37 -30.04 -15.76
N PHE A 8 -51.41 -30.33 -14.44
CA PHE A 8 -50.28 -30.07 -13.54
C PHE A 8 -49.08 -30.99 -13.82
N GLN A 9 -49.32 -32.25 -14.20
CA GLN A 9 -48.24 -33.18 -14.59
C GLN A 9 -47.56 -32.77 -15.89
N GLU A 10 -48.30 -32.29 -16.89
CA GLU A 10 -47.72 -31.76 -18.14
C GLU A 10 -46.96 -30.44 -17.90
N PHE A 11 -47.48 -29.57 -17.04
CA PHE A 11 -46.79 -28.36 -16.62
C PHE A 11 -45.43 -28.67 -15.95
N LEU A 12 -45.39 -29.63 -15.03
CA LEU A 12 -44.14 -30.06 -14.36
C LEU A 12 -43.11 -30.70 -15.30
N LYS A 13 -43.50 -31.18 -16.49
CA LYS A 13 -42.55 -31.66 -17.52
C LYS A 13 -41.89 -30.51 -18.29
N ILE A 14 -42.59 -29.39 -18.47
CA ILE A 14 -42.15 -28.24 -19.28
C ILE A 14 -41.41 -27.20 -18.41
N VAL A 15 -41.85 -27.02 -17.16
CA VAL A 15 -41.29 -26.04 -16.21
C VAL A 15 -39.78 -26.19 -15.98
N PRO A 16 -39.22 -27.40 -15.82
CA PRO A 16 -37.77 -27.56 -15.73
C PRO A 16 -37.07 -27.04 -16.99
N GLY A 17 -37.59 -27.31 -18.19
CA GLY A 17 -37.02 -26.78 -19.43
C GLY A 17 -37.06 -25.25 -19.51
N LEU A 18 -38.18 -24.64 -19.11
CA LEU A 18 -38.36 -23.18 -19.12
C LEU A 18 -37.50 -22.45 -18.09
N ALA A 19 -37.16 -23.06 -16.95
CA ALA A 19 -36.32 -22.45 -15.93
C ALA A 19 -34.82 -22.81 -16.11
N ILE A 20 -34.51 -24.06 -16.46
CA ILE A 20 -33.14 -24.55 -16.60
C ILE A 20 -32.48 -23.98 -17.85
N PHE A 21 -33.20 -23.82 -18.96
CA PHE A 21 -32.63 -23.27 -20.18
C PHE A 21 -32.08 -21.84 -20.01
N PRO A 22 -32.86 -20.83 -19.53
CA PRO A 22 -32.33 -19.49 -19.33
C PRO A 22 -31.24 -19.45 -18.26
N LEU A 23 -31.33 -20.27 -17.21
CA LEU A 23 -30.28 -20.37 -16.20
C LEU A 23 -28.97 -20.93 -16.78
N THR A 24 -29.05 -22.01 -17.57
CA THR A 24 -27.90 -22.64 -18.21
C THR A 24 -27.28 -21.71 -19.23
N PHE A 25 -28.11 -21.02 -20.04
CA PHE A 25 -27.65 -20.01 -20.98
C PHE A 25 -26.95 -18.85 -20.27
N TYR A 26 -27.53 -18.34 -19.18
CA TYR A 26 -26.92 -17.28 -18.37
C TYR A 26 -25.55 -17.70 -17.80
N LEU A 27 -25.45 -18.91 -17.23
CA LEU A 27 -24.20 -19.43 -16.69
C LEU A 27 -23.16 -19.67 -17.80
N ALA A 28 -23.57 -20.18 -18.95
CA ALA A 28 -22.70 -20.33 -20.12
C ALA A 28 -22.17 -18.97 -20.58
N TRP A 29 -23.04 -17.97 -20.70
CA TRP A 29 -22.66 -16.61 -21.06
C TRP A 29 -21.67 -15.98 -20.08
N ARG A 30 -21.87 -16.20 -18.76
CA ARG A 30 -20.92 -15.72 -17.74
C ARG A 30 -19.53 -16.31 -17.90
N LYS A 31 -19.40 -17.56 -18.37
CA LYS A 31 -18.12 -18.24 -18.59
C LYS A 31 -17.38 -17.84 -19.86
N ILE A 32 -18.04 -17.16 -20.81
CA ILE A 32 -17.40 -16.75 -22.08
C ILE A 32 -16.50 -15.54 -21.85
N GLY A 33 -15.27 -15.63 -22.35
CA GLY A 33 -14.26 -14.57 -22.34
C GLY A 33 -13.60 -14.33 -20.98
N ARG A 34 -12.55 -13.48 -20.98
CA ARG A 34 -11.86 -13.05 -19.77
C ARG A 34 -12.21 -11.63 -19.40
N LYS A 35 -12.25 -11.35 -18.10
CA LYS A 35 -12.53 -10.00 -17.59
C LYS A 35 -11.76 -9.78 -16.30
N VAL A 36 -10.68 -9.02 -16.41
CA VAL A 36 -9.85 -8.60 -15.29
C VAL A 36 -10.02 -7.11 -15.10
N SER A 37 -10.20 -6.68 -13.85
CA SER A 37 -10.13 -5.28 -13.49
C SER A 37 -8.89 -5.00 -12.65
N CYS A 38 -8.42 -3.77 -12.65
CA CYS A 38 -7.21 -3.39 -11.93
C CYS A 38 -7.37 -2.06 -11.17
N SER A 39 -6.65 -1.93 -10.06
CA SER A 39 -6.38 -0.65 -9.41
C SER A 39 -4.89 -0.51 -9.14
N LEU A 40 -4.38 0.72 -9.26
CA LEU A 40 -2.96 1.04 -9.15
C LEU A 40 -2.70 1.89 -7.93
N THR A 41 -1.59 1.62 -7.25
CA THR A 41 -0.99 2.53 -6.28
C THR A 41 0.26 3.10 -6.92
N VAL A 42 0.37 4.42 -6.96
CA VAL A 42 1.60 5.13 -7.36
C VAL A 42 2.29 5.60 -6.10
N GLY A 43 3.59 5.44 -6.05
CA GLY A 43 4.42 5.88 -4.94
C GLY A 43 5.81 6.25 -5.42
N SER A 44 6.47 7.05 -4.60
CA SER A 44 7.88 7.39 -4.73
C SER A 44 8.55 7.18 -3.37
N ASP A 45 9.84 6.92 -3.40
CA ASP A 45 10.65 6.91 -2.19
C ASP A 45 11.86 7.86 -2.38
N ARG A 46 12.72 7.97 -1.37
CA ARG A 46 13.85 8.93 -1.42
C ARG A 46 14.99 8.48 -2.34
N ILE A 47 14.99 7.22 -2.78
CA ILE A 47 16.11 6.56 -3.45
C ILE A 47 15.72 5.94 -4.80
N SER A 48 14.44 5.91 -5.15
CA SER A 48 13.87 5.45 -6.40
C SER A 48 13.02 6.53 -7.05
N GLU A 49 12.83 6.42 -8.36
CA GLU A 49 11.88 7.27 -9.08
C GLU A 49 10.43 6.95 -8.70
N GLU A 50 9.52 7.88 -9.01
CA GLU A 50 8.07 7.63 -8.93
C GLU A 50 7.70 6.44 -9.82
N ARG A 51 6.92 5.52 -9.27
CA ARG A 51 6.53 4.28 -9.94
C ARG A 51 5.14 3.82 -9.50
N ILE A 52 4.54 2.93 -10.29
CA ILE A 52 3.39 2.14 -9.85
C ILE A 52 3.93 1.11 -8.86
N THR A 53 3.72 1.29 -7.55
CA THR A 53 4.28 0.41 -6.51
C THR A 53 3.54 -0.90 -6.40
N SER A 54 2.21 -0.87 -6.54
CA SER A 54 1.38 -2.07 -6.44
C SER A 54 0.19 -2.04 -7.40
N ILE A 55 -0.20 -3.23 -7.84
CA ILE A 55 -1.27 -3.48 -8.79
C ILE A 55 -2.20 -4.51 -8.15
N VAL A 56 -3.44 -4.13 -7.91
CA VAL A 56 -4.48 -5.09 -7.50
C VAL A 56 -5.20 -5.55 -8.75
N LEU A 57 -5.18 -6.85 -9.02
CA LEU A 57 -5.91 -7.46 -10.14
C LEU A 57 -7.07 -8.28 -9.60
N THR A 58 -8.26 -8.10 -10.16
CA THR A 58 -9.47 -8.83 -9.78
C THR A 58 -10.05 -9.56 -10.99
N ASN A 59 -10.25 -10.86 -10.86
CA ASN A 59 -10.92 -11.66 -11.87
C ASN A 59 -12.43 -11.64 -11.67
N HIS A 60 -13.19 -11.34 -12.72
CA HIS A 60 -14.65 -11.32 -12.69
C HIS A 60 -15.27 -12.56 -13.37
N LYS A 61 -14.45 -13.56 -13.67
CA LYS A 61 -14.83 -14.78 -14.40
C LYS A 61 -14.56 -16.02 -13.57
N ASP A 62 -15.24 -17.09 -13.95
CA ASP A 62 -15.19 -18.37 -13.25
C ASP A 62 -13.95 -19.22 -13.63
N SER A 63 -13.20 -18.78 -14.64
CA SER A 63 -11.97 -19.42 -15.10
C SER A 63 -10.74 -18.73 -14.51
N PRO A 64 -9.73 -19.49 -14.04
CA PRO A 64 -8.47 -18.91 -13.59
C PRO A 64 -7.67 -18.32 -14.75
N VAL A 65 -6.79 -17.38 -14.44
CA VAL A 65 -5.90 -16.72 -15.40
C VAL A 65 -4.47 -16.83 -14.89
N ALA A 66 -3.56 -17.33 -15.73
CA ALA A 66 -2.13 -17.38 -15.44
C ALA A 66 -1.45 -16.11 -15.97
N ILE A 67 -0.81 -15.36 -15.07
CA ILE A 67 -0.22 -14.05 -15.34
C ILE A 67 1.29 -14.20 -15.45
N PHE A 68 1.83 -13.92 -16.64
CA PHE A 68 3.26 -14.02 -16.93
C PHE A 68 3.95 -12.66 -16.92
N GLU A 69 3.22 -11.61 -17.29
CA GLU A 69 3.72 -10.23 -17.30
C GLU A 69 2.56 -9.27 -17.09
N VAL A 70 2.84 -8.20 -16.35
CA VAL A 70 1.96 -7.05 -16.23
C VAL A 70 2.68 -5.86 -16.84
N SER A 71 2.03 -5.20 -17.79
CA SER A 71 2.56 -4.02 -18.47
C SER A 71 1.58 -2.86 -18.40
N ALA A 72 2.09 -1.64 -18.33
CA ALA A 72 1.32 -0.44 -18.57
C ALA A 72 1.58 0.06 -20.00
N VAL A 73 0.57 0.74 -20.56
CA VAL A 73 0.73 1.67 -21.66
C VAL A 73 0.42 3.05 -21.10
N CYS A 74 1.44 3.90 -21.07
CA CYS A 74 1.39 5.30 -20.66
C CYS A 74 1.18 6.17 -21.90
N GLU A 75 0.36 7.22 -21.79
CA GLU A 75 0.18 8.25 -22.84
C GLU A 75 -0.25 7.71 -24.22
N ASP A 76 -0.84 6.49 -24.22
CA ASP A 76 -1.34 5.72 -25.37
C ASP A 76 -0.32 4.98 -26.25
N ASP A 77 0.98 5.28 -26.17
CA ASP A 77 1.98 4.69 -27.08
C ASP A 77 3.24 4.12 -26.38
N ILE A 78 3.48 4.44 -25.11
CA ILE A 78 4.68 4.00 -24.40
C ILE A 78 4.37 2.80 -23.53
N SER A 79 4.91 1.63 -23.90
CA SER A 79 4.81 0.42 -23.09
C SER A 79 5.88 0.38 -22.00
N LEU A 80 5.44 0.13 -20.77
CA LEU A 80 6.28 -0.04 -19.59
C LEU A 80 6.00 -1.42 -18.97
N SER A 81 7.02 -2.28 -18.90
CA SER A 81 6.93 -3.54 -18.14
C SER A 81 6.91 -3.21 -16.65
N LEU A 82 5.84 -3.61 -15.95
CA LEU A 82 5.68 -3.35 -14.53
C LEU A 82 6.21 -4.50 -13.67
N GLU A 83 5.90 -5.74 -14.05
CA GLU A 83 6.31 -6.92 -13.31
C GLU A 83 6.29 -8.16 -14.20
N LYS A 84 7.23 -9.09 -13.98
CA LYS A 84 7.35 -10.35 -14.73
C LYS A 84 7.45 -11.54 -13.77
N PRO A 85 6.33 -11.97 -13.17
CA PRO A 85 6.34 -13.02 -12.17
C PRO A 85 6.95 -14.32 -12.69
N ASN A 86 7.92 -14.85 -11.94
CA ASN A 86 8.51 -16.15 -12.21
C ASN A 86 8.65 -16.94 -10.89
N PRO A 87 7.74 -17.90 -10.61
CA PRO A 87 6.74 -18.47 -11.52
C PRO A 87 5.53 -17.56 -11.80
N PRO A 88 4.74 -17.86 -12.85
CA PRO A 88 3.52 -17.11 -13.17
C PRO A 88 2.51 -17.10 -12.02
N ILE A 89 1.82 -15.99 -11.82
CA ILE A 89 0.80 -15.85 -10.79
C ILE A 89 -0.53 -16.41 -11.30
N ILE A 90 -1.16 -17.30 -10.53
CA ILE A 90 -2.48 -17.84 -10.86
C ILE A 90 -3.55 -17.00 -10.16
N LEU A 91 -4.21 -16.14 -10.94
CA LEU A 91 -5.38 -15.39 -10.48
C LEU A 91 -6.62 -16.28 -10.60
N LYS A 92 -7.09 -16.81 -9.46
CA LYS A 92 -8.23 -17.74 -9.45
C LYS A 92 -9.55 -17.05 -9.79
N SER A 93 -10.57 -17.88 -9.98
CA SER A 93 -11.95 -17.46 -10.20
C SER A 93 -12.42 -16.51 -9.10
N LEU A 94 -12.98 -15.37 -9.50
CA LEU A 94 -13.61 -14.38 -8.60
C LEU A 94 -12.71 -13.87 -7.46
N GLU A 95 -11.40 -14.07 -7.56
CA GLU A 95 -10.41 -13.64 -6.56
C GLU A 95 -9.73 -12.33 -6.99
N SER A 96 -9.03 -11.73 -6.02
CA SER A 96 -8.10 -10.62 -6.26
C SER A 96 -6.71 -10.98 -5.77
N VAL A 97 -5.69 -10.50 -6.47
CA VAL A 97 -4.29 -10.62 -6.07
C VAL A 97 -3.63 -9.25 -6.08
N VAL A 98 -2.69 -9.03 -5.16
CA VAL A 98 -1.81 -7.88 -5.14
C VAL A 98 -0.48 -8.29 -5.74
N ILE A 99 0.00 -7.50 -6.70
CA ILE A 99 1.33 -7.64 -7.30
C ILE A 99 2.10 -6.38 -6.93
N GLU A 100 3.16 -6.54 -6.15
CA GLU A 100 4.14 -5.49 -5.88
C GLU A 100 5.14 -5.45 -7.03
N THR A 101 5.51 -4.26 -7.48
CA THR A 101 6.52 -4.09 -8.54
C THR A 101 7.88 -3.78 -7.94
N GLU A 102 8.95 -4.07 -8.69
CA GLU A 102 10.30 -3.71 -8.28
C GLU A 102 10.61 -2.20 -8.48
N PRO A 103 11.44 -1.59 -7.62
CA PRO A 103 11.91 -0.23 -7.82
C PRO A 103 12.89 -0.13 -9.01
N TYR A 104 12.90 1.02 -9.68
CA TYR A 104 13.86 1.35 -10.73
C TYR A 104 14.52 2.70 -10.49
N SER A 105 15.71 2.88 -11.07
CA SER A 105 16.50 4.12 -10.94
C SER A 105 16.10 5.19 -11.96
N ASN A 106 15.76 4.80 -13.18
CA ASN A 106 15.26 5.69 -14.23
C ASN A 106 14.58 4.87 -15.33
N LEU A 107 13.82 5.56 -16.18
CA LEU A 107 13.30 5.03 -17.43
C LEU A 107 13.96 5.78 -18.59
N THR A 108 14.14 5.09 -19.72
CA THR A 108 14.71 5.70 -20.93
C THR A 108 13.99 5.25 -22.18
N ILE A 109 13.82 6.15 -23.15
CA ILE A 109 13.31 5.84 -24.50
C ILE A 109 14.39 6.28 -25.48
N GLY A 110 14.91 5.34 -26.27
CA GLY A 110 15.97 5.64 -27.25
C GLY A 110 17.28 6.18 -26.63
N GLY A 111 17.48 6.02 -25.32
CA GLY A 111 18.64 6.54 -24.58
C GLY A 111 18.37 7.84 -23.81
N ASP A 112 17.26 8.53 -24.09
CA ASP A 112 16.86 9.74 -23.37
C ASP A 112 16.04 9.41 -22.13
N LYS A 113 16.22 10.17 -21.05
CA LYS A 113 15.46 9.98 -19.81
C LYS A 113 13.96 10.21 -20.08
N TYR A 114 13.14 9.26 -19.65
CA TYR A 114 11.69 9.31 -19.73
C TYR A 114 11.09 9.35 -18.32
N SER A 115 10.03 10.14 -18.14
CA SER A 115 9.32 10.31 -16.87
C SER A 115 7.81 10.33 -17.14
N PRO A 116 7.12 9.18 -17.05
CA PRO A 116 5.68 9.10 -17.32
C PRO A 116 4.87 9.89 -16.28
N GLU A 117 3.76 10.48 -16.69
CA GLU A 117 2.81 11.10 -15.75
C GLU A 117 1.92 10.03 -15.10
N LEU A 118 2.36 9.45 -13.96
CA LEU A 118 1.70 8.26 -13.40
C LEU A 118 0.44 8.54 -12.57
N LEU A 119 0.34 9.72 -11.95
CA LEU A 119 -0.78 10.07 -11.07
C LEU A 119 -2.03 10.58 -11.80
N PHE A 120 -1.81 11.42 -12.82
CA PHE A 120 -2.88 12.10 -13.55
C PHE A 120 -2.92 11.78 -15.04
N GLY A 121 -1.88 11.12 -15.55
CA GLY A 121 -1.79 10.71 -16.94
C GLY A 121 -2.67 9.50 -17.25
N LYS A 122 -2.81 9.24 -18.55
CA LYS A 122 -3.59 8.12 -19.07
C LYS A 122 -2.77 6.84 -18.99
N ILE A 123 -3.22 5.92 -18.13
CA ILE A 123 -2.60 4.59 -17.98
C ILE A 123 -3.60 3.51 -18.36
N GLN A 124 -3.15 2.58 -19.18
CA GLN A 124 -3.87 1.36 -19.52
C GLN A 124 -3.04 0.16 -19.07
N VAL A 125 -3.62 -0.75 -18.30
CA VAL A 125 -2.92 -1.94 -17.80
C VAL A 125 -3.28 -3.14 -18.65
N TYR A 126 -2.27 -3.95 -18.95
CA TYR A 126 -2.36 -5.17 -19.71
C TYR A 126 -1.73 -6.32 -18.94
N VAL A 127 -2.35 -7.50 -19.04
CA VAL A 127 -1.88 -8.73 -18.43
C VAL A 127 -1.62 -9.74 -19.55
N ALA A 128 -0.36 -10.13 -19.70
CA ALA A 128 0.02 -11.18 -20.64
C ALA A 128 -0.25 -12.56 -20.02
N CYS A 129 -1.07 -13.34 -20.72
CA CYS A 129 -1.41 -14.72 -20.39
C CYS A 129 -0.79 -15.67 -21.41
N SER A 130 -0.97 -16.98 -21.21
CA SER A 130 -0.43 -18.01 -22.11
C SER A 130 -0.93 -17.92 -23.56
N ASP A 131 -2.15 -17.40 -23.76
CA ASP A 131 -2.90 -17.47 -25.02
C ASP A 131 -3.39 -16.10 -25.52
N GLU A 132 -3.36 -15.07 -24.69
CA GLU A 132 -3.80 -13.72 -25.07
C GLU A 132 -3.22 -12.65 -24.13
N ILE A 133 -3.36 -11.38 -24.54
CA ILE A 133 -3.11 -10.22 -23.69
C ILE A 133 -4.45 -9.61 -23.32
N ILE A 134 -4.72 -9.52 -22.02
CA ILE A 134 -5.98 -8.98 -21.49
C ILE A 134 -5.76 -7.51 -21.16
N LYS A 135 -6.53 -6.61 -21.79
CA LYS A 135 -6.65 -5.22 -21.34
C LYS A 135 -7.50 -5.17 -20.07
N CYS A 136 -6.92 -4.73 -18.96
CA CYS A 136 -7.62 -4.63 -17.70
C CYS A 136 -8.58 -3.43 -17.68
N LYS A 137 -9.74 -3.62 -17.04
CA LYS A 137 -10.65 -2.50 -16.73
C LYS A 137 -10.12 -1.74 -15.52
N MET A 138 -9.65 -0.50 -15.72
CA MET A 138 -9.31 0.39 -14.61
C MET A 138 -10.53 0.61 -13.71
N VAL A 139 -10.38 0.28 -12.43
CA VAL A 139 -11.33 0.65 -11.38
C VAL A 139 -10.75 1.89 -10.74
N SER A 140 -11.54 2.96 -10.68
CA SER A 140 -11.15 4.17 -9.97
C SER A 140 -10.76 3.78 -8.55
N HIS A 141 -9.54 4.10 -8.15
CA HIS A 141 -9.09 3.88 -6.79
C HIS A 141 -10.10 4.57 -5.85
N PRO A 142 -10.53 3.93 -4.74
CA PRO A 142 -11.52 4.51 -3.82
C PRO A 142 -11.14 5.91 -3.34
N THR A 143 -9.86 6.27 -3.39
CA THR A 143 -9.34 7.61 -3.11
C THR A 143 -9.92 8.69 -4.02
N LEU A 144 -10.06 8.47 -5.33
CA LEU A 144 -10.72 9.44 -6.23
C LEU A 144 -12.21 9.60 -5.89
N PHE A 145 -12.89 8.49 -5.61
CA PHE A 145 -14.28 8.52 -5.18
C PHE A 145 -14.45 9.22 -3.82
N ASN A 146 -13.51 9.00 -2.90
CA ASN A 146 -13.45 9.69 -1.61
C ASN A 146 -13.17 11.18 -1.80
N HIS A 147 -12.24 11.57 -2.68
CA HIS A 147 -11.99 12.97 -3.01
C HIS A 147 -13.25 13.63 -3.56
N MET A 148 -13.97 12.98 -4.48
CA MET A 148 -15.24 13.52 -5.00
C MET A 148 -16.32 13.57 -3.91
N LYS A 149 -16.45 12.52 -3.10
CA LYS A 149 -17.48 12.42 -2.04
C LYS A 149 -17.24 13.42 -0.92
N PHE A 150 -15.98 13.67 -0.56
CA PHE A 150 -15.58 14.52 0.56
C PHE A 150 -14.95 15.85 0.09
N ASN A 151 -15.12 16.25 -1.17
CA ASN A 151 -14.61 17.52 -1.71
C ASN A 151 -15.18 18.75 -0.99
N HIS A 152 -16.36 18.61 -0.40
CA HIS A 152 -17.04 19.64 0.39
C HIS A 152 -16.49 19.75 1.82
N LEU A 153 -15.59 18.86 2.22
CA LEU A 153 -14.97 18.86 3.55
C LEU A 153 -13.50 19.31 3.44
N THR A 154 -13.07 20.13 4.39
CA THR A 154 -11.65 20.40 4.59
C THR A 154 -10.96 19.12 5.07
N GLN A 155 -10.04 18.57 4.27
CA GLN A 155 -9.31 17.37 4.62
C GLN A 155 -8.11 17.70 5.49
N ALA A 156 -7.99 17.05 6.65
CA ALA A 156 -6.80 17.12 7.47
C ALA A 156 -5.66 16.33 6.79
N SER A 157 -4.51 16.97 6.60
CA SER A 157 -3.30 16.29 6.15
C SER A 157 -2.61 15.61 7.33
N LYS A 158 -2.16 14.37 7.15
CA LYS A 158 -1.40 13.63 8.16
C LYS A 158 0.08 13.65 7.82
N ASN A 159 0.86 14.37 8.61
CA ASN A 159 2.32 14.29 8.57
C ASN A 159 2.79 13.30 9.64
N THR A 160 3.69 12.39 9.28
CA THR A 160 4.25 11.39 10.22
C THR A 160 5.75 11.55 10.26
N TYR A 161 6.25 12.11 11.36
CA TYR A 161 7.69 12.22 11.62
C TYR A 161 8.16 10.99 12.38
N LYS A 162 9.33 10.46 11.99
CA LYS A 162 9.92 9.29 12.64
C LYS A 162 11.38 9.54 12.98
N PHE A 163 11.80 9.01 14.11
CA PHE A 163 13.20 8.95 14.54
C PHE A 163 13.50 7.54 15.05
N ASN A 164 14.52 6.87 14.50
CA ASN A 164 14.82 5.46 14.78
C ASN A 164 13.60 4.53 14.75
N GLY A 165 12.67 4.76 13.81
CA GLY A 165 11.45 3.96 13.66
C GLY A 165 10.27 4.39 14.54
N PHE A 166 10.48 5.19 15.59
CA PHE A 166 9.43 5.69 16.46
C PHE A 166 8.78 6.95 15.89
N VAL A 167 7.45 7.04 15.99
CA VAL A 167 6.70 8.24 15.63
C VAL A 167 6.75 9.24 16.77
N TYR A 168 7.10 10.49 16.48
CA TYR A 168 7.09 11.58 17.44
C TYR A 168 6.27 12.77 16.92
N ASN A 169 5.96 13.70 17.82
CA ASN A 169 5.21 14.92 17.53
C ASN A 169 5.93 16.15 18.09
N GLU A 170 5.32 17.32 17.93
CA GLU A 170 5.85 18.62 18.35
C GLU A 170 6.13 18.74 19.87
N LYS A 171 5.64 17.81 20.69
CA LYS A 171 5.92 17.82 22.13
C LYS A 171 7.32 17.30 22.44
N VAL A 172 7.91 16.50 21.55
CA VAL A 172 9.26 15.95 21.73
C VAL A 172 10.28 17.01 21.34
N LYS A 173 11.23 17.28 22.24
CA LYS A 173 12.32 18.24 22.01
C LYS A 173 13.63 17.55 21.65
N TYR A 174 13.94 16.44 22.32
CA TYR A 174 15.17 15.69 22.09
C TYR A 174 14.89 14.19 21.92
N ALA A 175 15.68 13.52 21.08
CA ALA A 175 15.86 12.08 21.10
C ALA A 175 17.20 11.73 21.75
N ILE A 176 17.19 10.69 22.57
CA ILE A 176 18.35 10.13 23.24
C ILE A 176 18.62 8.76 22.62
N ILE A 177 19.80 8.59 22.03
CA ILE A 177 20.28 7.30 21.56
C ILE A 177 21.23 6.76 22.62
N TYR A 178 20.92 5.59 23.17
CA TYR A 178 21.71 4.98 24.23
C TYR A 178 21.89 3.49 24.00
N ASN A 179 22.95 2.94 24.56
CA ASN A 179 23.17 1.50 24.64
C ASN A 179 22.79 1.05 26.05
N MET A 180 21.96 0.01 26.14
CA MET A 180 21.70 -0.74 27.37
C MET A 180 21.86 -2.22 27.07
N ASN A 181 22.72 -2.93 27.82
CA ASN A 181 22.94 -4.38 27.65
C ASN A 181 23.33 -4.81 26.22
N SER A 182 24.13 -3.99 25.52
CA SER A 182 24.53 -4.20 24.12
C SER A 182 23.42 -4.00 23.08
N GLU A 183 22.27 -3.46 23.49
CA GLU A 183 21.18 -3.08 22.60
C GLU A 183 21.11 -1.56 22.47
N VAL A 184 21.09 -1.06 21.22
CA VAL A 184 20.88 0.36 20.94
C VAL A 184 19.40 0.68 21.02
N LYS A 185 19.05 1.57 21.92
CA LYS A 185 17.68 1.99 22.21
C LYS A 185 17.51 3.49 22.01
N THR A 186 16.25 3.91 21.91
CA THR A 186 15.87 5.32 21.73
C THR A 186 14.86 5.74 22.79
N ALA A 187 15.10 6.86 23.43
CA ALA A 187 14.13 7.54 24.28
C ALA A 187 13.95 8.99 23.85
N PHE A 188 12.88 9.63 24.31
CA PHE A 188 12.48 10.96 23.91
C PHE A 188 12.29 11.84 25.13
N VAL A 189 12.81 13.07 25.07
CA VAL A 189 12.58 14.10 26.09
C VAL A 189 11.60 15.11 25.54
N ASP A 190 10.47 15.29 26.23
CA ASP A 190 9.50 16.31 25.88
C ASP A 190 9.91 17.71 26.35
N HIS A 191 9.14 18.74 25.98
CA HIS A 191 9.40 20.13 26.37
C HIS A 191 9.34 20.38 27.90
N SER A 192 8.70 19.51 28.67
CA SER A 192 8.69 19.57 30.14
C SER A 192 9.88 18.84 30.78
N GLY A 193 10.69 18.14 29.99
CA GLY A 193 11.84 17.38 30.44
C GLY A 193 11.53 15.92 30.72
N PHE A 194 10.29 15.46 30.54
CA PHE A 194 9.95 14.07 30.80
C PHE A 194 10.55 13.16 29.74
N ILE A 195 11.19 12.09 30.21
CA ILE A 195 11.75 11.04 29.36
C ILE A 195 10.68 9.97 29.15
N SER A 196 10.42 9.65 27.88
CA SER A 196 9.46 8.64 27.43
C SER A 196 10.10 7.72 26.40
N GLY A 197 9.63 6.47 26.27
CA GLY A 197 10.23 5.45 25.40
C GLY A 197 10.60 4.19 26.17
N ASP A 198 11.67 3.50 25.74
CA ASP A 198 12.05 2.16 26.22
C ASP A 198 12.54 2.08 27.69
N GLY A 199 12.43 3.17 28.45
CA GLY A 199 12.17 3.11 29.90
C GLY A 199 13.32 2.71 30.82
N ASP A 200 14.57 2.66 30.34
CA ASP A 200 15.69 2.17 31.16
C ASP A 200 16.40 3.24 32.01
N PHE A 201 15.87 4.46 32.06
CA PHE A 201 16.44 5.56 32.83
C PHE A 201 16.01 5.49 34.30
N HIS A 202 16.96 5.65 35.23
CA HIS A 202 16.67 5.75 36.67
C HIS A 202 15.87 7.01 36.99
N TYR A 203 16.08 8.07 36.21
CA TYR A 203 15.37 9.33 36.33
C TYR A 203 14.64 9.64 35.03
N ASN A 204 13.34 9.90 35.14
CA ASN A 204 12.49 10.18 33.99
C ASN A 204 12.31 11.68 33.72
N LEU A 205 13.18 12.53 34.28
CA LEU A 205 13.07 13.98 34.16
C LEU A 205 14.45 14.62 33.95
N VAL A 206 14.59 15.38 32.86
CA VAL A 206 15.69 16.30 32.61
C VAL A 206 15.26 17.70 33.05
N PRO A 207 15.93 18.33 34.03
CA PRO A 207 15.60 19.68 34.47
C PRO A 207 15.68 20.69 33.32
N GLN A 208 14.78 21.66 33.28
CA GLN A 208 14.71 22.64 32.19
C GLN A 208 16.02 23.42 32.02
N GLU A 209 16.78 23.64 33.08
CA GLU A 209 18.08 24.31 33.04
C GLU A 209 19.10 23.55 32.19
N GLN A 210 18.98 22.22 32.16
CA GLN A 210 19.84 21.31 31.39
C GLN A 210 19.35 21.12 29.94
N MET A 211 18.11 21.51 29.64
CA MET A 211 17.48 21.37 28.32
C MET A 211 17.81 22.50 27.32
N ARG A 212 18.87 23.27 27.56
CA ARG A 212 19.31 24.39 26.71
C ARG A 212 19.94 23.93 25.39
N SER A 213 20.65 22.81 25.43
CA SER A 213 21.31 22.22 24.27
C SER A 213 21.38 20.70 24.38
N GLU A 214 21.62 20.06 23.25
CA GLU A 214 21.89 18.64 23.08
C GLU A 214 23.06 18.21 23.98
N THR A 215 24.11 19.04 24.04
CA THR A 215 25.30 18.83 24.86
C THR A 215 24.98 18.82 26.35
N THR A 216 24.24 19.82 26.84
CA THR A 216 23.89 19.92 28.27
C THR A 216 22.95 18.79 28.71
N VAL A 217 22.01 18.39 27.86
CA VAL A 217 21.17 17.21 28.12
C VAL A 217 22.02 15.94 28.18
N ARG A 218 22.93 15.75 27.22
CA ARG A 218 23.83 14.59 27.19
C ARG A 218 24.72 14.52 28.42
N GLU A 219 25.27 15.65 28.86
CA GLU A 219 26.12 15.74 30.05
C GLU A 219 25.33 15.41 31.31
N PHE A 220 24.12 15.97 31.47
CA PHE A 220 23.25 15.66 32.58
C PHE A 220 22.93 14.15 32.67
N LEU A 221 22.53 13.53 31.56
CA LEU A 221 22.21 12.10 31.52
C LEU A 221 23.41 11.22 31.84
N LYS A 222 24.62 11.59 31.40
CA LYS A 222 25.86 10.86 31.74
C LYS A 222 26.19 10.92 33.23
N ILE A 223 25.84 12.01 33.92
CA ILE A 223 26.09 12.16 35.36
C ILE A 223 25.07 11.33 36.15
N MET A 224 23.80 11.34 35.73
CA MET A 224 22.70 10.69 36.46
C MET A 224 22.68 9.17 36.27
N GLU A 225 23.13 8.67 35.12
CA GLU A 225 23.12 7.24 34.81
C GLU A 225 24.51 6.62 35.04
N VAL A 226 24.68 6.03 36.23
CA VAL A 226 25.98 5.50 36.70
C VAL A 226 26.19 4.03 36.29
N SER A 227 25.20 3.39 35.65
CA SER A 227 25.30 1.98 35.26
C SER A 227 26.38 1.79 34.19
N PRO A 228 27.35 0.87 34.37
CA PRO A 228 28.36 0.57 33.36
C PRO A 228 27.77 -0.05 32.08
N GLN A 229 26.53 -0.56 32.17
CA GLN A 229 25.79 -1.11 31.04
C GLN A 229 25.07 -0.02 30.24
N PHE A 230 25.00 1.20 30.77
CA PHE A 230 24.32 2.34 30.16
C PHE A 230 25.31 3.31 29.54
N GLN A 231 25.16 3.56 28.24
CA GLN A 231 26.03 4.49 27.53
C GLN A 231 25.23 5.41 26.60
N ILE A 232 25.29 6.72 26.82
CA ILE A 232 24.72 7.70 25.89
C ILE A 232 25.57 7.81 24.63
N LEU A 233 25.03 7.33 23.51
CA LEU A 233 25.65 7.39 22.19
C LEU A 233 25.47 8.78 21.57
N GLY A 234 24.25 9.34 21.67
CA GLY A 234 23.92 10.64 21.08
C GLY A 234 22.66 11.27 21.69
N VAL A 235 22.56 12.59 21.55
CA VAL A 235 21.34 13.35 21.81
C VAL A 235 21.11 14.24 20.59
N GLU A 236 19.93 14.15 20.00
CA GLU A 236 19.55 14.91 18.81
C GLU A 236 18.33 15.77 19.13
N ARG A 237 18.35 17.03 18.69
CA ARG A 237 17.18 17.92 18.79
C ARG A 237 16.23 17.62 17.65
N LEU A 238 14.96 17.41 17.99
CA LEU A 238 13.91 17.02 17.06
C LEU A 238 12.90 18.15 16.78
N GLU A 239 13.27 19.40 17.05
CA GLU A 239 12.43 20.57 16.77
C GLU A 239 12.03 20.58 15.30
N THR A 240 10.77 20.20 15.04
CA THR A 240 10.10 20.40 13.76
C THR A 240 10.03 21.91 13.51
N THR A 241 10.94 22.43 12.71
CA THR A 241 10.86 23.79 12.18
C THR A 241 9.68 23.80 11.20
N ASN A 242 8.60 24.48 11.58
CA ASN A 242 7.58 24.91 10.62
C ASN A 242 8.12 26.12 9.84
#